data_AF-A0A4Q4VVQ0-F1
#
_entry.id   AF-A0A4Q4VVQ0-F1
#
_cell.length_a   1.000
_cell.length_b   1.000
_cell.length_c   1.000
_cell.angle_alpha   90.00
_cell.angle_beta   90.00
_cell.angle_gamma   90.00
#
_symmetry.space_group_name_H-M   'P 1'
#
loop_
_entity.id
_entity.type
_entity.pdbx_description
1 polymer ?
#
loop_
_entity_poly.entity_id
_entity_poly.type
_entity_poly.pdbx_seq_one_letter_code
_entity_poly.pdbx_strand_id
1 'polypeptide(L)'
;MTGRELQYHATLDMLKHIDAPVKLVIAGNHDLTLDRHFVPSHGHDPRIRAGTDSQWIAARDLWTAPGGRARRESVTFLDEGERTITLANGARVNIYASPYTPEFMDWGFPYHRSEDRFNPADASFSDARNIAQAPVRSFSVSPGSPIDIMITHGPPWGRLDQVPQRDGTVLNTGCSHLLRAVMRARPLIHCFGHIHEGHGAEMVEWSEVAEELLRSKVERGQWERATEPAWEAGIKFQQDDIARIEPDLEAAMADRAIIADVSSDSDRPLERGRHTLFVNAAIMDVRYRPVNAPWLIEVDLPTA
;
A
#
# COMPACT_ATOMS: atom_id res chain seq x y z
N MET A 1 -1.95 12.45 -13.71
CA MET A 1 -3.19 12.95 -13.07
C MET A 1 -2.78 14.01 -12.03
N THR A 2 -3.64 14.94 -11.60
CA THR A 2 -3.27 15.95 -10.57
C THR A 2 -4.42 16.17 -9.58
N GLY A 3 -5.31 15.18 -9.43
CA GLY A 3 -6.40 15.23 -8.48
C GLY A 3 -7.41 16.33 -8.75
N ARG A 4 -7.72 16.64 -10.01
CA ARG A 4 -8.75 17.64 -10.36
C ARG A 4 -10.13 16.98 -10.39
N GLU A 5 -11.17 17.77 -10.12
CA GLU A 5 -12.57 17.31 -10.11
C GLU A 5 -12.94 16.50 -11.36
N LEU A 6 -12.66 17.00 -12.57
CA LEU A 6 -12.91 16.27 -13.82
C LEU A 6 -12.22 14.89 -13.89
N GLN A 7 -11.02 14.78 -13.30
CA GLN A 7 -10.29 13.51 -13.24
C GLN A 7 -10.94 12.56 -12.25
N TYR A 8 -11.41 13.05 -11.09
CA TYR A 8 -12.19 12.23 -10.16
C TYR A 8 -13.50 11.74 -10.75
N HIS A 9 -14.18 12.57 -11.53
CA HIS A 9 -15.37 12.12 -12.25
C HIS A 9 -15.05 11.00 -13.24
N ALA A 10 -13.99 11.14 -14.06
CA ALA A 10 -13.57 10.09 -14.97
C ALA A 10 -13.15 8.79 -14.25
N THR A 11 -12.47 8.90 -13.10
CA THR A 11 -12.13 7.75 -12.26
C THR A 11 -13.37 7.04 -11.74
N LEU A 12 -14.36 7.79 -11.25
CA LEU A 12 -15.63 7.23 -10.78
C LEU A 12 -16.44 6.59 -11.93
N ASP A 13 -16.43 7.18 -13.12
CA ASP A 13 -17.01 6.57 -14.32
C ASP A 13 -16.38 5.21 -14.61
N MET A 14 -15.06 5.07 -14.47
CA MET A 14 -14.37 3.79 -14.61
C MET A 14 -14.76 2.80 -13.49
N LEU A 15 -14.64 3.20 -12.22
CA LEU A 15 -14.91 2.33 -11.06
C LEU A 15 -16.36 1.82 -11.00
N LYS A 16 -17.31 2.61 -11.52
CA LYS A 16 -18.71 2.21 -11.64
C LYS A 16 -18.88 0.92 -12.45
N HIS A 17 -18.06 0.69 -13.48
CA HIS A 17 -18.17 -0.48 -14.36
C HIS A 17 -17.52 -1.75 -13.81
N ILE A 18 -16.80 -1.67 -12.68
CA ILE A 18 -16.24 -2.85 -12.02
C ILE A 18 -17.38 -3.54 -11.26
N ASP A 19 -17.63 -4.82 -11.58
CA ASP A 19 -18.60 -5.64 -10.87
C ASP A 19 -17.98 -6.19 -9.58
N ALA A 20 -18.07 -5.41 -8.51
CA ALA A 20 -17.57 -5.78 -7.20
C ALA A 20 -18.56 -5.31 -6.11
N PRO A 21 -18.87 -6.16 -5.11
CA PRO A 21 -19.79 -5.80 -4.04
C PRO A 21 -19.25 -4.70 -3.12
N VAL A 22 -17.92 -4.56 -3.05
CA VAL A 22 -17.24 -3.53 -2.29
C VAL A 22 -16.11 -2.95 -3.15
N LYS A 23 -16.08 -1.63 -3.27
CA LYS A 23 -15.02 -0.88 -3.97
C LYS A 23 -14.35 0.05 -2.98
N LEU A 24 -13.08 -0.20 -2.69
CA LEU A 24 -12.29 0.59 -1.76
C LEU A 24 -11.25 1.40 -2.53
N VAL A 25 -11.08 2.66 -2.17
CA VAL A 25 -10.08 3.53 -2.77
C VAL A 25 -9.34 4.31 -1.68
N ILE A 26 -8.06 4.54 -1.89
CA ILE A 26 -7.25 5.50 -1.13
C ILE A 26 -6.78 6.60 -2.08
N ALA A 27 -6.38 7.74 -1.54
CA ALA A 27 -5.63 8.72 -2.31
C ALA A 27 -4.17 8.28 -2.53
N GLY A 28 -3.51 8.93 -3.48
CA GLY A 28 -2.07 8.85 -3.68
C GLY A 28 -1.44 10.21 -3.99
N ASN A 29 -0.15 10.21 -4.32
CA ASN A 29 0.64 11.42 -4.50
C ASN A 29 0.11 12.39 -5.59
N HIS A 30 -0.62 11.86 -6.59
CA HIS A 30 -1.25 12.65 -7.64
C HIS A 30 -2.60 13.26 -7.24
N ASP A 31 -3.18 12.89 -6.11
CA ASP A 31 -4.48 13.36 -5.64
C ASP A 31 -4.36 14.67 -4.86
N LEU A 32 -3.71 15.66 -5.48
CA LEU A 32 -3.26 16.89 -4.83
C LEU A 32 -4.37 17.64 -4.09
N THR A 33 -5.59 17.67 -4.65
CA THR A 33 -6.70 18.38 -4.01
C THR A 33 -7.32 17.65 -2.84
N LEU A 34 -7.00 16.36 -2.63
CA LEU A 34 -7.41 15.62 -1.44
C LEU A 34 -6.45 15.82 -0.26
N ASP A 35 -5.24 16.32 -0.49
CA ASP A 35 -4.28 16.63 0.57
C ASP A 35 -4.57 18.01 1.18
N ARG A 36 -5.02 18.00 2.45
CA ARG A 36 -5.38 19.19 3.22
C ARG A 36 -4.21 20.15 3.42
N HIS A 37 -2.98 19.63 3.50
CA HIS A 37 -1.78 20.42 3.72
C HIS A 37 -1.20 20.93 2.40
N PHE A 38 -1.27 20.13 1.33
CA PHE A 38 -0.75 20.52 0.02
C PHE A 38 -1.51 21.72 -0.57
N VAL A 39 -2.85 21.69 -0.57
CA VAL A 39 -3.67 22.74 -1.22
C VAL A 39 -3.36 24.16 -0.73
N PRO A 40 -3.31 24.46 0.60
CA PRO A 40 -3.01 25.81 1.08
C PRO A 40 -1.55 26.21 0.90
N SER A 41 -0.62 25.25 1.01
CA SER A 41 0.82 25.53 0.90
C SER A 41 1.29 25.73 -0.54
N HIS A 42 0.53 25.23 -1.52
CA HIS A 42 0.87 25.26 -2.94
C HIS A 42 -0.13 26.08 -3.76
N GLY A 43 -0.69 27.15 -3.19
CA GLY A 43 -1.71 27.96 -3.86
C GLY A 43 -1.27 28.66 -5.16
N HIS A 44 0.05 28.74 -5.38
CA HIS A 44 0.66 29.24 -6.62
C HIS A 44 0.99 28.13 -7.64
N ASP A 45 0.84 26.86 -7.27
CA ASP A 45 1.17 25.74 -8.13
C ASP A 45 0.16 25.61 -9.29
N PRO A 46 0.59 25.64 -10.55
CA PRO A 46 -0.32 25.57 -11.70
C PRO A 46 -1.10 24.26 -11.80
N ARG A 47 -0.68 23.19 -11.09
CA ARG A 47 -1.37 21.90 -10.99
C ARG A 47 -2.66 22.01 -10.17
N ILE A 48 -2.78 23.02 -9.30
CA ILE A 48 -3.95 23.33 -8.48
C ILE A 48 -4.54 24.68 -8.94
N ARG A 49 -5.87 24.80 -9.07
CA ARG A 49 -6.45 26.12 -9.45
C ARG A 49 -6.61 26.97 -8.20
N ALA A 50 -5.79 28.01 -8.00
CA ALA A 50 -5.93 29.01 -6.94
C ALA A 50 -6.20 28.37 -5.55
N GLY A 51 -5.13 28.13 -4.77
CA GLY A 51 -5.16 27.44 -3.48
C GLY A 51 -6.20 27.98 -2.50
N THR A 52 -7.40 27.43 -2.59
CA THR A 52 -8.52 27.76 -1.71
C THR A 52 -9.01 26.47 -1.09
N ASP A 53 -9.38 26.54 0.19
CA ASP A 53 -9.99 25.42 0.91
C ASP A 53 -11.22 24.86 0.18
N SER A 54 -11.88 25.66 -0.67
CA SER A 54 -13.02 25.25 -1.48
C SER A 54 -12.75 24.04 -2.38
N GLN A 55 -11.53 23.92 -2.92
CA GLN A 55 -11.18 22.79 -3.79
C GLN A 55 -11.02 21.50 -3.01
N TRP A 56 -10.35 21.61 -1.86
CA TRP A 56 -10.20 20.48 -0.96
C TRP A 56 -11.57 20.02 -0.43
N ILE A 57 -12.43 20.97 -0.03
CA ILE A 57 -13.81 20.67 0.39
C ILE A 57 -14.57 19.97 -0.75
N ALA A 58 -14.57 20.51 -1.96
CA ALA A 58 -15.27 19.92 -3.09
C ALA A 58 -14.77 18.51 -3.43
N ALA A 59 -13.45 18.30 -3.44
CA ALA A 59 -12.85 16.98 -3.62
C ALA A 59 -13.28 16.01 -2.52
N ARG A 60 -13.17 16.42 -1.25
CA ARG A 60 -13.58 15.61 -0.09
C ARG A 60 -15.07 15.28 -0.12
N ASP A 61 -15.92 16.23 -0.47
CA ASP A 61 -17.37 16.01 -0.55
C ASP A 61 -17.73 15.01 -1.65
N LEU A 62 -17.09 15.11 -2.82
CA LEU A 62 -17.27 14.18 -3.92
C LEU A 62 -16.96 12.73 -3.50
N TRP A 63 -15.90 12.52 -2.71
CA TRP A 63 -15.42 11.19 -2.30
C TRP A 63 -16.04 10.65 -1.01
N THR A 64 -16.38 11.51 -0.05
CA THR A 64 -16.66 11.07 1.33
C THR A 64 -18.02 11.47 1.89
N ALA A 65 -18.64 12.55 1.39
CA ALA A 65 -19.92 13.02 1.91
C ALA A 65 -21.01 11.95 1.74
N PRO A 66 -22.02 11.89 2.64
CA PRO A 66 -23.15 10.96 2.52
C PRO A 66 -23.85 11.03 1.15
N GLY A 67 -23.99 12.25 0.61
CA GLY A 67 -24.52 12.50 -0.73
C GLY A 67 -23.46 12.65 -1.82
N GLY A 68 -22.19 12.35 -1.55
CA GLY A 68 -21.09 12.41 -2.50
C GLY A 68 -21.24 11.40 -3.64
N ARG A 69 -20.62 11.67 -4.78
CA ARG A 69 -20.74 10.81 -5.96
C ARG A 69 -20.19 9.41 -5.69
N ALA A 70 -19.04 9.30 -5.03
CA ALA A 70 -18.43 8.01 -4.73
C ALA A 70 -19.39 7.07 -3.98
N ARG A 71 -20.05 7.57 -2.92
CA ARG A 71 -21.03 6.78 -2.17
C ARG A 71 -22.25 6.37 -3.00
N ARG A 72 -22.78 7.25 -3.86
CA ARG A 72 -23.89 6.92 -4.77
C ARG A 72 -23.53 5.83 -5.77
N GLU A 73 -22.25 5.67 -6.06
CA GLU A 73 -21.71 4.66 -7.00
C GLU A 73 -21.06 3.49 -6.26
N SER A 74 -21.37 3.33 -4.96
CA SER A 74 -20.88 2.23 -4.10
C SER A 74 -19.35 2.15 -4.00
N VAL A 75 -18.68 3.30 -4.12
CA VAL A 75 -17.24 3.46 -3.88
C VAL A 75 -17.01 4.06 -2.50
N THR A 76 -16.16 3.40 -1.71
CA THR A 76 -15.79 3.83 -0.36
C THR A 76 -14.36 4.35 -0.38
N PHE A 77 -14.20 5.63 -0.08
CA PHE A 77 -12.89 6.24 0.14
C PHE A 77 -12.40 5.95 1.56
N LEU A 78 -11.16 5.51 1.70
CA LEU A 78 -10.51 5.21 2.97
C LEU A 78 -9.48 6.29 3.30
N ASP A 79 -9.72 7.00 4.40
CA ASP A 79 -8.71 7.81 5.06
C ASP A 79 -7.69 6.91 5.77
N GLU A 80 -6.55 7.50 6.17
CA GLU A 80 -5.53 6.78 6.92
C GLU A 80 -6.09 6.11 8.18
N GLY A 81 -5.61 4.90 8.45
CA GLY A 81 -5.92 4.12 9.64
C GLY A 81 -6.75 2.87 9.36
N GLU A 82 -7.30 2.31 10.44
CA GLU A 82 -7.96 1.01 10.41
C GLU A 82 -9.45 1.12 10.08
N ARG A 83 -9.95 0.19 9.26
CA ARG A 83 -11.36 0.06 8.92
C ARG A 83 -11.72 -1.43 8.88
N THR A 84 -12.89 -1.76 9.38
CA THR A 84 -13.44 -3.11 9.26
C THR A 84 -14.60 -3.06 8.28
N ILE A 85 -14.63 -4.01 7.35
CA ILE A 85 -15.79 -4.23 6.48
C ILE A 85 -16.33 -5.65 6.67
N THR A 86 -17.63 -5.82 6.46
CA THR A 86 -18.28 -7.13 6.40
C THR A 86 -18.76 -7.35 4.98
N LEU A 87 -18.35 -8.45 4.38
CA LEU A 87 -18.73 -8.86 3.04
C LEU A 87 -20.08 -9.59 3.07
N ALA A 88 -20.75 -9.66 1.92
CA ALA A 88 -22.07 -10.29 1.80
C ALA A 88 -22.07 -11.79 2.15
N ASN A 89 -20.92 -12.46 2.00
CA ASN A 89 -20.73 -13.87 2.38
C ASN A 89 -20.46 -14.06 3.89
N GLY A 90 -20.52 -13.00 4.70
CA GLY A 90 -20.26 -13.04 6.14
C GLY A 90 -18.79 -12.93 6.52
N ALA A 91 -17.86 -12.84 5.57
CA ALA A 91 -16.46 -12.58 5.89
C ALA A 91 -16.27 -11.18 6.47
N ARG A 92 -15.41 -11.05 7.49
CA ARG A 92 -15.07 -9.78 8.12
C ARG A 92 -13.61 -9.46 7.85
N VAL A 93 -13.33 -8.32 7.24
CA VAL A 93 -11.98 -7.94 6.82
C VAL A 93 -11.55 -6.67 7.54
N ASN A 94 -10.44 -6.76 8.27
CA ASN A 94 -9.76 -5.64 8.89
C ASN A 94 -8.70 -5.09 7.94
N ILE A 95 -8.83 -3.81 7.61
CA ILE A 95 -8.02 -3.14 6.61
C ILE A 95 -7.28 -2.00 7.29
N TYR A 96 -6.00 -1.83 6.98
CA TYR A 96 -5.29 -0.59 7.27
C TYR A 96 -5.00 0.13 5.96
N ALA A 97 -5.33 1.41 5.88
CA ALA A 97 -5.11 2.24 4.69
C ALA A 97 -4.16 3.41 5.01
N SER A 98 -3.33 3.82 4.04
CA SER A 98 -2.61 5.11 4.12
C SER A 98 -2.24 5.64 2.73
N PRO A 99 -2.53 6.92 2.42
CA PRO A 99 -2.16 7.53 1.15
C PRO A 99 -0.70 8.01 1.09
N TYR A 100 -0.01 8.01 2.23
CA TYR A 100 1.27 8.70 2.39
C TYR A 100 2.44 7.91 1.82
N THR A 101 3.41 8.63 1.24
CA THR A 101 4.67 8.06 0.73
C THR A 101 5.87 8.90 1.18
N PRO A 102 7.08 8.31 1.34
CA PRO A 102 8.27 9.09 1.55
C PRO A 102 8.43 10.10 0.42
N GLU A 103 8.84 11.32 0.76
CA GLU A 103 8.86 12.45 -0.16
C GLU A 103 9.59 12.09 -1.47
N PHE A 104 8.91 12.38 -2.58
CA PHE A 104 9.43 12.23 -3.92
C PHE A 104 8.91 13.38 -4.76
N MET A 105 9.79 14.33 -5.06
CA MET A 105 9.40 15.63 -5.62
C MET A 105 8.33 16.31 -4.76
N ASP A 106 7.74 17.37 -5.28
CA ASP A 106 6.73 18.16 -4.59
C ASP A 106 5.32 17.67 -4.98
N TRP A 107 4.90 16.54 -4.44
CA TRP A 107 3.59 15.91 -4.66
C TRP A 107 2.81 15.77 -3.34
N GLY A 108 1.52 15.41 -3.44
CA GLY A 108 0.64 15.27 -2.29
C GLY A 108 1.00 14.07 -1.40
N PHE A 109 0.52 14.12 -0.16
CA PHE A 109 0.74 13.14 0.90
C PHE A 109 2.23 12.80 1.18
N PRO A 110 3.15 13.78 1.21
CA PRO A 110 4.55 13.49 1.49
C PRO A 110 4.81 13.36 3.01
N TYR A 111 5.88 12.66 3.35
CA TYR A 111 6.58 12.78 4.63
C TYR A 111 8.07 12.51 4.43
N HIS A 112 8.93 13.00 5.31
CA HIS A 112 10.38 12.81 5.16
C HIS A 112 10.78 11.36 5.44
N ARG A 113 11.84 10.87 4.79
CA ARG A 113 12.35 9.50 5.01
C ARG A 113 12.78 9.23 6.46
N SER A 114 13.17 10.26 7.20
CA SER A 114 13.51 10.18 8.63
C SER A 114 12.28 10.16 9.55
N GLU A 115 11.08 10.33 9.01
CA GLU A 115 9.84 10.33 9.77
C GLU A 115 9.14 8.97 9.73
N ASP A 116 8.81 8.46 10.91
CA ASP A 116 8.05 7.22 11.06
C ASP A 116 6.56 7.53 11.22
N ARG A 117 5.79 7.17 10.19
CA ARG A 117 4.33 7.36 10.14
C ARG A 117 3.54 6.11 10.54
N PHE A 118 4.17 4.94 10.51
CA PHE A 118 3.45 3.66 10.54
C PHE A 118 3.61 2.90 11.85
N ASN A 119 4.65 3.19 12.64
CA ASN A 119 4.91 2.46 13.87
C ASN A 119 4.54 3.28 15.11
N PRO A 120 4.14 2.62 16.22
CA PRO A 120 4.12 3.29 17.51
C PRO A 120 5.55 3.70 17.91
N ALA A 121 5.67 4.73 18.74
CA ALA A 121 6.96 5.36 19.06
C ALA A 121 8.00 4.41 19.66
N ASP A 122 7.56 3.39 20.41
CA ASP A 122 8.43 2.37 20.99
C ASP A 122 8.99 1.40 19.94
N ALA A 123 8.29 1.22 18.83
CA ALA A 123 8.68 0.35 17.72
C ALA A 123 9.39 1.08 16.57
N SER A 124 9.49 2.42 16.59
CA SER A 124 10.24 3.17 15.57
C SER A 124 11.75 2.89 15.62
N PHE A 125 12.45 3.12 14.50
CA PHE A 125 13.92 3.14 14.50
C PHE A 125 14.44 4.19 15.49
N SER A 126 15.62 3.94 16.05
CA SER A 126 16.22 4.80 17.09
C SER A 126 16.52 6.22 16.60
N ASP A 127 16.76 6.39 15.30
CA ASP A 127 17.09 7.65 14.63
C ASP A 127 15.88 8.31 13.93
N ALA A 128 14.68 7.75 14.09
CA ALA A 128 13.48 8.26 13.42
C ALA A 128 12.70 9.28 14.26
N ARG A 129 12.16 10.30 13.60
CA ARG A 129 11.12 11.16 14.19
C ARG A 129 9.76 10.48 14.04
N ASN A 130 9.16 10.00 15.13
CA ASN A 130 7.80 9.45 15.06
C ASN A 130 6.77 10.57 14.83
N ILE A 131 5.93 10.41 13.82
CA ILE A 131 4.82 11.30 13.45
C ILE A 131 3.49 10.56 13.29
N ALA A 132 3.44 9.29 13.73
CA ALA A 132 2.31 8.42 13.47
C ALA A 132 1.02 8.96 14.12
N GLN A 133 0.00 9.22 13.29
CA GLN A 133 -1.33 9.60 13.78
C GLN A 133 -2.25 8.39 13.93
N ALA A 134 -2.06 7.38 13.10
CA ALA A 134 -2.75 6.10 13.16
C ALA A 134 -1.71 4.98 12.97
N PRO A 135 -0.92 4.62 14.00
CA PRO A 135 0.08 3.58 13.89
C PRO A 135 -0.56 2.22 13.58
N VAL A 136 0.13 1.41 12.77
CA VAL A 136 -0.29 0.05 12.41
C VAL A 136 -0.16 -0.86 13.63
N ARG A 137 -1.27 -1.48 14.05
CA ARG A 137 -1.27 -2.41 15.18
C ARG A 137 -0.43 -3.66 14.90
N SER A 138 0.17 -4.20 15.95
CA SER A 138 0.92 -5.46 15.88
C SER A 138 0.00 -6.68 15.83
N PHE A 139 0.41 -7.71 15.10
CA PHE A 139 -0.24 -9.02 15.13
C PHE A 139 -0.33 -9.58 16.55
N SER A 140 0.78 -9.53 17.28
CA SER A 140 0.92 -10.09 18.64
C SER A 140 0.04 -9.40 19.69
N VAL A 141 -0.38 -8.15 19.45
CA VAL A 141 -1.25 -7.39 20.36
C VAL A 141 -2.72 -7.75 20.17
N SER A 142 -3.12 -8.18 18.96
CA SER A 142 -4.52 -8.51 18.65
C SER A 142 -4.63 -9.72 17.72
N PRO A 143 -4.13 -10.91 18.13
CA PRO A 143 -4.12 -12.09 17.26
C PRO A 143 -5.53 -12.60 16.91
N GLY A 144 -6.54 -12.30 17.74
CA GLY A 144 -7.95 -12.61 17.45
C GLY A 144 -8.66 -11.62 16.53
N SER A 145 -8.01 -10.50 16.20
CA SER A 145 -8.52 -9.52 15.22
C SER A 145 -7.32 -8.83 14.54
N PRO A 146 -6.49 -9.58 13.79
CA PRO A 146 -5.31 -9.03 13.13
C PRO A 146 -5.70 -8.15 11.93
N ILE A 147 -4.77 -7.38 11.40
CA ILE A 147 -4.96 -6.70 10.10
C ILE A 147 -4.92 -7.79 9.03
N ASP A 148 -5.92 -7.83 8.17
CA ASP A 148 -6.00 -8.79 7.07
C ASP A 148 -5.32 -8.21 5.82
N ILE A 149 -5.64 -6.96 5.50
CA ILE A 149 -5.16 -6.28 4.30
C ILE A 149 -4.57 -4.92 4.68
N MET A 150 -3.36 -4.64 4.21
CA MET A 150 -2.80 -3.29 4.21
C MET A 150 -2.90 -2.72 2.79
N ILE A 151 -3.33 -1.46 2.67
CA ILE A 151 -3.40 -0.73 1.41
C ILE A 151 -2.61 0.57 1.58
N THR A 152 -1.47 0.70 0.91
CA THR A 152 -0.68 1.93 0.92
C THR A 152 -0.45 2.44 -0.49
N HIS A 153 -0.25 3.75 -0.65
CA HIS A 153 0.02 4.27 -1.99
C HIS A 153 1.36 3.75 -2.55
N GLY A 154 2.42 3.80 -1.74
CA GLY A 154 3.76 3.33 -2.11
C GLY A 154 4.20 2.03 -1.42
N PRO A 155 5.31 1.43 -1.88
CA PRO A 155 5.80 0.14 -1.41
C PRO A 155 6.58 0.23 -0.08
N PRO A 156 6.66 -0.90 0.67
CA PRO A 156 7.65 -1.05 1.74
C PRO A 156 9.06 -1.20 1.16
N TRP A 157 10.08 -0.89 1.96
CA TRP A 157 11.48 -0.97 1.54
C TRP A 157 11.85 -2.35 1.02
N GLY A 158 12.56 -2.38 -0.11
CA GLY A 158 13.13 -3.58 -0.70
C GLY A 158 12.12 -4.51 -1.35
N ARG A 159 10.80 -4.28 -1.25
CA ARG A 159 9.75 -5.14 -1.78
C ARG A 159 9.06 -4.46 -2.95
N LEU A 160 9.30 -4.97 -4.16
CA LEU A 160 8.72 -4.45 -5.41
C LEU A 160 8.87 -2.92 -5.57
N ASP A 161 9.99 -2.36 -5.10
CA ASP A 161 10.26 -0.92 -4.99
C ASP A 161 11.52 -0.46 -5.76
N GLN A 162 12.05 -1.36 -6.58
CA GLN A 162 13.29 -1.19 -7.32
C GLN A 162 13.07 -0.31 -8.57
N VAL A 163 13.89 0.73 -8.70
CA VAL A 163 13.90 1.63 -9.85
C VAL A 163 15.29 1.59 -10.52
N PRO A 164 15.41 1.06 -11.75
CA PRO A 164 16.65 1.08 -12.50
C PRO A 164 17.12 2.50 -12.81
N GLN A 165 18.41 2.75 -12.62
CA GLN A 165 19.05 4.04 -12.87
C GLN A 165 19.80 4.04 -14.21
N ARG A 166 20.10 5.25 -14.70
CA ARG A 166 20.80 5.43 -15.98
C ARG A 166 22.24 4.91 -15.97
N ASP A 167 22.87 4.85 -14.80
CA ASP A 167 24.23 4.35 -14.61
C ASP A 167 24.29 2.81 -14.45
N GLY A 168 23.15 2.12 -14.58
CA GLY A 168 23.05 0.68 -14.42
C GLY A 168 22.84 0.21 -12.98
N THR A 169 22.80 1.13 -12.01
CA THR A 169 22.45 0.80 -10.63
C THR A 169 20.94 0.62 -10.46
N VAL A 170 20.51 0.02 -9.34
CA VAL A 170 19.10 -0.12 -8.98
C VAL A 170 18.91 0.52 -7.61
N LEU A 171 17.92 1.41 -7.49
CA LEU A 171 17.58 2.07 -6.22
C LEU A 171 16.31 1.48 -5.65
N ASN A 172 16.35 1.15 -4.35
CA ASN A 172 15.15 0.89 -3.56
C ASN A 172 14.54 2.24 -3.15
N THR A 173 13.26 2.42 -3.42
CA THR A 173 12.56 3.69 -3.18
C THR A 173 11.49 3.60 -2.10
N GLY A 174 11.17 2.39 -1.63
CA GLY A 174 10.15 2.12 -0.64
C GLY A 174 10.46 2.68 0.75
N CYS A 175 9.55 2.41 1.69
CA CYS A 175 9.65 2.92 3.05
C CYS A 175 10.10 1.84 4.05
N SER A 176 11.23 2.08 4.73
CA SER A 176 11.76 1.18 5.77
C SER A 176 10.85 1.09 6.99
N HIS A 177 10.25 2.21 7.40
CA HIS A 177 9.26 2.25 8.47
C HIS A 177 8.03 1.40 8.14
N LEU A 178 7.62 1.40 6.87
CA LEU A 178 6.49 0.60 6.40
C LEU A 178 6.82 -0.89 6.37
N LEU A 179 8.00 -1.30 5.88
CA LEU A 179 8.41 -2.71 5.95
C LEU A 179 8.42 -3.20 7.40
N ARG A 180 8.97 -2.40 8.31
CA ARG A 180 8.98 -2.70 9.75
C ARG A 180 7.57 -2.81 10.33
N ALA A 181 6.64 -1.94 9.91
CA ALA A 181 5.24 -2.00 10.32
C ALA A 181 4.55 -3.27 9.82
N VAL A 182 4.76 -3.63 8.54
CA VAL A 182 4.18 -4.83 7.93
C VAL A 182 4.72 -6.10 8.58
N MET A 183 6.04 -6.18 8.84
CA MET A 183 6.67 -7.29 9.56
C MET A 183 6.08 -7.50 10.96
N ARG A 184 5.69 -6.41 11.65
CA ARG A 184 5.03 -6.48 12.96
C ARG A 184 3.54 -6.82 12.85
N ALA A 185 2.85 -6.26 11.86
CA ALA A 185 1.41 -6.39 11.69
C ALA A 185 1.00 -7.72 11.06
N ARG A 186 1.89 -8.33 10.27
CA ARG A 186 1.74 -9.59 9.55
C ARG A 186 0.38 -9.72 8.83
N PRO A 187 0.01 -8.76 7.96
CA PRO A 187 -1.21 -8.86 7.17
C PRO A 187 -1.12 -10.05 6.20
N LEU A 188 -2.25 -10.59 5.79
CA LEU A 188 -2.27 -11.59 4.70
C LEU A 188 -1.80 -10.95 3.40
N ILE A 189 -2.30 -9.74 3.10
CA ILE A 189 -1.99 -9.02 1.87
C ILE A 189 -1.55 -7.61 2.21
N HIS A 190 -0.47 -7.16 1.57
CA HIS A 190 -0.11 -5.74 1.49
C HIS A 190 -0.14 -5.31 0.02
N CYS A 191 -1.18 -4.57 -0.34
CA CYS A 191 -1.38 -4.03 -1.69
C CYS A 191 -0.91 -2.58 -1.75
N PHE A 192 -0.16 -2.25 -2.79
CA PHE A 192 0.35 -0.90 -3.04
C PHE A 192 0.60 -0.67 -4.54
N GLY A 193 1.11 0.50 -4.90
CA GLY A 193 1.48 0.81 -6.27
C GLY A 193 2.63 1.80 -6.30
N HIS A 194 2.42 2.92 -7.02
CA HIS A 194 3.33 4.06 -7.16
C HIS A 194 4.64 3.80 -7.94
N ILE A 195 5.31 2.68 -7.69
CA ILE A 195 6.54 2.29 -8.39
C ILE A 195 6.17 1.36 -9.55
N HIS A 196 6.13 1.91 -10.77
CA HIS A 196 5.62 1.22 -11.96
C HIS A 196 6.51 0.06 -12.40
N GLU A 197 7.82 0.21 -12.20
CA GLU A 197 8.86 -0.79 -12.46
C GLU A 197 8.66 -2.06 -11.64
N GLY A 198 8.01 -1.94 -10.49
CA GLY A 198 7.82 -3.02 -9.54
C GLY A 198 6.51 -3.78 -9.67
N HIS A 199 5.68 -3.54 -10.70
CA HIS A 199 4.43 -4.29 -10.87
C HIS A 199 4.69 -5.80 -10.79
N GLY A 200 3.97 -6.47 -9.89
CA GLY A 200 4.33 -7.83 -9.50
C GLY A 200 3.67 -8.25 -8.19
N ALA A 201 3.86 -9.52 -7.84
CA ALA A 201 3.50 -10.04 -6.53
C ALA A 201 4.60 -10.97 -6.01
N GLU A 202 4.82 -10.95 -4.69
CA GLU A 202 5.78 -11.80 -4.01
C GLU A 202 5.29 -12.17 -2.61
N MET A 203 5.59 -13.40 -2.19
CA MET A 203 5.21 -13.93 -0.90
C MET A 203 6.43 -14.05 0.00
N VAL A 204 6.30 -13.55 1.22
CA VAL A 204 7.33 -13.64 2.27
C VAL A 204 6.86 -14.57 3.38
N GLU A 205 7.78 -15.40 3.88
CA GLU A 205 7.65 -16.07 5.17
C GLU A 205 8.42 -15.29 6.24
N TRP A 206 7.74 -14.89 7.31
CA TRP A 206 8.35 -14.18 8.43
C TRP A 206 9.21 -15.14 9.25
N SER A 207 10.43 -14.73 9.56
CA SER A 207 11.38 -15.50 10.36
C SER A 207 10.95 -15.56 11.84
N GLU A 208 11.27 -16.65 12.53
CA GLU A 208 11.02 -16.80 13.97
C GLU A 208 11.76 -15.74 14.81
N VAL A 209 12.87 -15.20 14.31
CA VAL A 209 13.63 -14.13 14.99
C VAL A 209 13.13 -12.72 14.63
N ALA A 210 12.11 -12.58 13.80
CA ALA A 210 11.56 -11.27 13.43
C ALA A 210 11.08 -10.48 14.65
N GLU A 211 10.49 -11.14 15.65
CA GLU A 211 10.07 -10.48 16.89
C GLU A 211 11.25 -9.90 17.69
N GLU A 212 12.39 -10.59 17.70
CA GLU A 212 13.61 -10.09 18.36
C GLU A 212 14.16 -8.86 17.63
N LEU A 213 14.25 -8.94 16.30
CA LEU A 213 14.63 -7.81 15.45
C LEU A 213 13.69 -6.60 15.67
N LEU A 214 12.39 -6.82 15.80
CA LEU A 214 11.40 -5.77 16.04
C LEU A 214 11.50 -5.14 17.44
N ARG A 215 12.05 -5.85 18.43
CA ARG A 215 12.33 -5.30 19.78
C ARG A 215 13.66 -4.56 19.84
N SER A 216 14.58 -4.87 18.94
CA SER A 216 15.89 -4.22 18.88
C SER A 216 15.77 -2.76 18.43
N LYS A 217 16.62 -1.89 19.01
CA LYS A 217 16.74 -0.46 18.68
C LYS A 217 17.72 -0.27 17.53
N VAL A 218 17.31 -0.72 16.35
CA VAL A 218 18.07 -0.61 15.10
C VAL A 218 17.90 0.80 14.52
N GLU A 219 18.97 1.33 13.93
CA GLU A 219 18.94 2.56 13.16
C GLU A 219 18.47 2.29 11.72
N ARG A 220 17.80 3.25 11.08
CA ARG A 220 17.34 3.11 9.70
C ARG A 220 18.51 2.82 8.73
N GLY A 221 19.68 3.40 8.96
CA GLY A 221 20.87 3.15 8.15
C GLY A 221 21.40 1.71 8.22
N GLN A 222 21.15 0.99 9.32
CA GLN A 222 21.47 -0.44 9.45
C GLN A 222 20.44 -1.32 8.74
N TRP A 223 19.18 -0.87 8.72
CA TRP A 223 18.10 -1.49 7.97
C TRP A 223 18.35 -1.41 6.45
N GLU A 224 18.83 -0.27 5.96
CA GLU A 224 18.95 0.00 4.51
C GLU A 224 20.32 -0.36 3.91
N ARG A 225 21.19 -1.08 4.62
CA ARG A 225 22.54 -1.40 4.14
C ARG A 225 22.51 -2.21 2.83
N ALA A 226 23.51 -1.98 1.98
CA ALA A 226 23.68 -2.74 0.75
C ALA A 226 24.13 -4.19 0.98
N THR A 227 24.74 -4.48 2.12
CA THR A 227 25.26 -5.80 2.49
C THR A 227 24.75 -6.14 3.88
N GLU A 228 24.14 -7.32 4.02
CA GLU A 228 23.52 -7.82 5.25
C GLU A 228 22.59 -6.79 5.92
N PRO A 229 21.61 -6.22 5.19
CA PRO A 229 20.65 -5.31 5.79
C PRO A 229 19.86 -5.99 6.91
N ALA A 230 19.62 -5.26 7.99
CA ALA A 230 19.02 -5.83 9.20
C ALA A 230 17.62 -6.46 8.96
N TRP A 231 16.87 -6.01 7.94
CA TRP A 231 15.53 -6.54 7.64
C TRP A 231 15.55 -7.99 7.16
N GLU A 232 16.65 -8.46 6.57
CA GLU A 232 16.76 -9.84 6.05
C GLU A 232 16.59 -10.85 7.17
N ALA A 233 17.08 -10.56 8.39
CA ALA A 233 16.91 -11.45 9.54
C ALA A 233 15.43 -11.71 9.89
N GLY A 234 14.53 -10.79 9.52
CA GLY A 234 13.10 -10.92 9.73
C GLY A 234 12.37 -11.74 8.68
N ILE A 235 13.05 -12.16 7.60
CA ILE A 235 12.47 -12.92 6.48
C ILE A 235 13.19 -14.26 6.35
N LYS A 236 12.44 -15.32 6.06
CA LYS A 236 13.01 -16.62 5.69
C LYS A 236 13.13 -16.71 4.18
N PHE A 237 14.35 -16.89 3.70
CA PHE A 237 14.66 -17.04 2.28
C PHE A 237 14.59 -18.51 1.84
N GLN A 238 14.13 -18.74 0.62
CA GLN A 238 14.18 -20.05 -0.04
C GLN A 238 15.30 -20.02 -1.08
N GLN A 239 16.36 -20.82 -0.90
CA GLN A 239 17.51 -20.84 -1.83
C GLN A 239 18.03 -19.42 -2.13
N ASP A 240 18.16 -18.59 -1.09
CA ASP A 240 18.61 -17.20 -1.13
C ASP A 240 17.67 -16.20 -1.85
N ASP A 241 16.43 -16.59 -2.18
CA ASP A 241 15.45 -15.71 -2.84
C ASP A 241 14.08 -15.69 -2.14
N ILE A 242 13.28 -14.69 -2.50
CA ILE A 242 11.89 -14.50 -2.08
C ILE A 242 10.97 -15.04 -3.17
N ALA A 243 9.88 -15.68 -2.74
CA ALA A 243 8.94 -16.33 -3.65
C ALA A 243 8.16 -15.30 -4.49
N ARG A 244 8.65 -14.99 -5.70
CA ARG A 244 7.88 -14.23 -6.70
C ARG A 244 6.78 -15.08 -7.31
N ILE A 245 5.65 -14.44 -7.61
CA ILE A 245 4.56 -15.03 -8.38
C ILE A 245 4.76 -14.63 -9.84
N GLU A 246 5.18 -15.59 -10.65
CA GLU A 246 5.35 -15.38 -12.09
C GLU A 246 3.98 -15.40 -12.78
N PRO A 247 3.59 -14.32 -13.48
CA PRO A 247 2.29 -14.23 -14.11
C PRO A 247 2.24 -15.05 -15.41
N ASP A 248 1.16 -15.82 -15.61
CA ASP A 248 0.80 -16.34 -16.93
C ASP A 248 0.14 -15.22 -17.74
N LEU A 249 0.92 -14.57 -18.61
CA LEU A 249 0.45 -13.42 -19.39
C LEU A 249 -0.56 -13.81 -20.47
N GLU A 250 -0.51 -15.04 -21.00
CA GLU A 250 -1.48 -15.51 -22.00
C GLU A 250 -2.84 -15.72 -21.34
N ALA A 251 -2.86 -16.41 -20.20
CA ALA A 251 -4.07 -16.55 -19.38
C ALA A 251 -4.59 -15.18 -18.93
N ALA A 252 -3.72 -14.28 -18.47
CA ALA A 252 -4.11 -12.96 -18.01
C ALA A 252 -4.77 -12.09 -19.09
N MET A 253 -4.41 -12.28 -20.37
CA MET A 253 -5.10 -11.61 -21.47
C MET A 253 -6.52 -12.14 -21.67
N ALA A 254 -6.73 -13.45 -21.53
CA ALA A 254 -8.05 -14.06 -21.63
C ALA A 254 -8.95 -13.66 -20.45
N ASP A 255 -8.41 -13.73 -19.23
CA ASP A 255 -9.12 -13.45 -17.98
C ASP A 255 -9.21 -11.95 -17.65
N ARG A 256 -8.42 -11.13 -18.36
CA ARG A 256 -8.24 -9.68 -18.15
C ARG A 256 -7.70 -9.33 -16.75
N ALA A 257 -7.06 -10.30 -16.09
CA ALA A 257 -6.40 -10.16 -14.80
C ALA A 257 -5.34 -11.23 -14.64
N ILE A 258 -4.28 -10.94 -13.88
CA ILE A 258 -3.36 -11.96 -13.40
C ILE A 258 -3.98 -12.60 -12.17
N ILE A 259 -4.22 -13.91 -12.23
CA ILE A 259 -4.80 -14.66 -11.12
C ILE A 259 -3.69 -15.22 -10.24
N ALA A 260 -3.77 -14.98 -8.93
CA ALA A 260 -2.93 -15.63 -7.94
C ALA A 260 -3.81 -16.28 -6.88
N ASP A 261 -3.83 -17.62 -6.88
CA ASP A 261 -4.51 -18.41 -5.86
C ASP A 261 -3.57 -18.73 -4.70
N VAL A 262 -3.89 -18.14 -3.56
CA VAL A 262 -3.18 -18.31 -2.28
C VAL A 262 -4.13 -18.78 -1.18
N SER A 263 -5.27 -19.35 -1.57
CA SER A 263 -6.21 -20.02 -0.68
C SER A 263 -5.64 -21.33 -0.14
N SER A 264 -6.31 -21.90 0.86
CA SER A 264 -5.96 -23.20 1.45
C SER A 264 -6.06 -24.38 0.47
N ASP A 265 -6.75 -24.22 -0.66
CA ASP A 265 -6.87 -25.22 -1.72
C ASP A 265 -5.74 -25.11 -2.76
N SER A 266 -4.88 -24.09 -2.68
CA SER A 266 -3.80 -23.85 -3.64
C SER A 266 -2.51 -24.61 -3.31
N ASP A 267 -1.59 -24.70 -4.28
CA ASP A 267 -0.26 -25.30 -4.08
C ASP A 267 0.62 -24.50 -3.10
N ARG A 268 0.30 -23.22 -2.87
CA ARG A 268 1.10 -22.27 -2.07
C ARG A 268 0.19 -21.41 -1.19
N PRO A 269 -0.45 -21.99 -0.16
CA PRO A 269 -1.42 -21.29 0.66
C PRO A 269 -0.77 -20.21 1.53
N LEU A 270 -1.48 -19.08 1.73
CA LEU A 270 -1.11 -18.09 2.72
C LEU A 270 -1.47 -18.58 4.12
N GLU A 271 -0.50 -18.54 5.04
CA GLU A 271 -0.71 -18.86 6.45
C GLU A 271 -0.70 -17.59 7.29
N ARG A 272 -1.80 -17.31 7.97
CA ARG A 272 -1.96 -16.12 8.79
C ARG A 272 -0.87 -15.98 9.85
N GLY A 273 -0.28 -14.79 9.94
CA GLY A 273 0.78 -14.50 10.91
C GLY A 273 2.13 -15.13 10.55
N ARG A 274 2.21 -15.96 9.50
CA ARG A 274 3.44 -16.56 9.02
C ARG A 274 3.81 -16.02 7.65
N HIS A 275 2.84 -15.85 6.75
CA HIS A 275 3.04 -15.36 5.39
C HIS A 275 2.39 -13.99 5.19
N THR A 276 2.99 -13.19 4.31
CA THR A 276 2.39 -11.97 3.74
C THR A 276 2.64 -11.96 2.23
N LEU A 277 1.57 -11.73 1.47
CA LEU A 277 1.65 -11.47 0.03
C LEU A 277 1.77 -9.96 -0.21
N PHE A 278 2.88 -9.53 -0.78
CA PHE A 278 3.07 -8.18 -1.28
C PHE A 278 2.60 -8.10 -2.72
N VAL A 279 1.76 -7.12 -3.05
CA VAL A 279 1.23 -6.92 -4.41
C VAL A 279 1.45 -5.47 -4.81
N ASN A 280 2.33 -5.26 -5.78
CA ASN A 280 2.43 -3.97 -6.47
C ASN A 280 1.47 -3.98 -7.66
N ALA A 281 0.33 -3.31 -7.47
CA ALA A 281 -0.76 -3.19 -8.42
C ALA A 281 -0.64 -1.93 -9.30
N ALA A 282 0.57 -1.41 -9.55
CA ALA A 282 0.77 -0.28 -10.44
C ALA A 282 0.34 -0.61 -11.88
N ILE A 283 -0.83 -0.11 -12.30
CA ILE A 283 -1.41 -0.35 -13.64
C ILE A 283 -0.59 0.30 -14.76
N MET A 284 0.11 1.40 -14.45
CA MET A 284 0.88 2.16 -15.42
C MET A 284 2.28 1.55 -15.60
N ASP A 285 2.79 1.54 -16.83
CA ASP A 285 4.20 1.26 -17.11
C ASP A 285 5.09 2.50 -16.88
N VAL A 286 6.39 2.34 -17.06
CA VAL A 286 7.40 3.42 -16.96
C VAL A 286 7.20 4.54 -18.00
N ARG A 287 6.40 4.31 -19.04
CA ARG A 287 6.00 5.30 -20.04
C ARG A 287 4.63 5.90 -19.75
N TYR A 288 4.08 5.66 -18.57
CA TYR A 288 2.76 6.12 -18.13
C TYR A 288 1.62 5.64 -19.03
N ARG A 289 1.70 4.39 -19.50
CA ARG A 289 0.61 3.72 -20.24
C ARG A 289 -0.03 2.67 -19.34
N PRO A 290 -1.38 2.57 -19.30
CA PRO A 290 -2.08 1.62 -18.44
C PRO A 290 -2.08 0.22 -19.10
N VAL A 291 -0.92 -0.44 -19.10
CA VAL A 291 -0.72 -1.73 -19.79
C VAL A 291 -0.56 -2.90 -18.84
N ASN A 292 -0.29 -2.65 -17.56
CA ASN A 292 -0.14 -3.72 -16.59
C ASN A 292 -1.53 -4.25 -16.22
N ALA A 293 -1.68 -5.58 -16.27
CA ALA A 293 -2.92 -6.24 -15.90
C ALA A 293 -3.20 -6.09 -14.39
N PRO A 294 -4.49 -5.99 -14.00
CA PRO A 294 -4.86 -6.02 -12.59
C PRO A 294 -4.60 -7.40 -11.99
N TRP A 295 -4.42 -7.46 -10.66
CA TRP A 295 -4.32 -8.71 -9.92
C TRP A 295 -5.68 -9.14 -9.38
N LEU A 296 -6.03 -10.41 -9.59
CA LEU A 296 -7.15 -11.09 -8.94
C LEU A 296 -6.58 -12.11 -7.96
N ILE A 297 -6.77 -11.87 -6.66
CA ILE A 297 -6.22 -12.71 -5.60
C ILE A 297 -7.33 -13.56 -5.00
N GLU A 298 -7.16 -14.87 -5.03
CA GLU A 298 -8.02 -15.81 -4.32
C GLU A 298 -7.40 -16.10 -2.95
N VAL A 299 -8.13 -15.81 -1.87
CA VAL A 299 -7.61 -15.86 -0.50
C VAL A 299 -8.71 -16.18 0.50
N ASP A 300 -8.37 -16.97 1.51
CA ASP A 300 -9.28 -17.26 2.62
C ASP A 300 -9.40 -16.06 3.57
N LEU A 301 -10.63 -15.59 3.75
CA LEU A 301 -10.96 -14.51 4.68
C LEU A 301 -11.71 -15.05 5.89
N PRO A 302 -11.47 -14.50 7.10
CA PRO A 302 -12.13 -14.98 8.31
C PRO A 302 -13.63 -14.63 8.26
N THR A 303 -14.46 -15.57 8.70
CA THR A 303 -15.89 -15.34 8.91
C THR A 303 -16.14 -14.51 10.18
N ALA A 304 -17.19 -13.69 10.14
CA ALA A 304 -17.60 -12.81 11.23
C ALA A 304 -18.13 -13.57 12.46
#